data_AF-A0A392SB43-F1
#
_entry.id   AF-A0A392SB43-F1
#
_cell.length_a   1.000
_cell.length_b   1.000
_cell.length_c   1.000
_cell.angle_alpha   90.00
_cell.angle_beta   90.00
_cell.angle_gamma   90.00
#
_symmetry.space_group_name_H-M   'P 1'
#
loop_
_entity.id
_entity.type
_entity.pdbx_description
1 polymer ?
#
loop_
_entity_poly.entity_id
_entity_poly.type
_entity_poly.pdbx_seq_one_letter_code
_entity_poly.pdbx_strand_id
1 'polypeptide(L)' 'DFSAEVNVPVIGGHAGVTILPLFSQATPQANLDDDVIKALTTRTQDGGTEVVTAKAGKGSATLSMA' A
#
# COMPACT_ATOMS: atom_id res chain seq x y z
N ASP A 1 -7.18 -20.09 -13.69
CA ASP A 1 -6.73 -19.65 -12.37
C ASP A 1 -5.78 -18.48 -12.59
N PHE A 2 -6.22 -17.24 -12.34
CA PHE A 2 -5.53 -16.00 -12.78
C PHE A 2 -5.00 -15.17 -11.60
N SER A 3 -4.80 -15.77 -10.42
CA SER A 3 -4.09 -15.09 -9.34
C SER A 3 -2.60 -15.10 -9.63
N ALA A 4 -2.08 -14.04 -10.26
CA ALA A 4 -0.68 -13.70 -10.10
C ALA A 4 -0.49 -13.27 -8.64
N GLU A 5 -0.02 -14.19 -7.80
CA GLU A 5 0.27 -13.91 -6.39
C GLU A 5 1.42 -12.89 -6.33
N VAL A 6 1.09 -11.67 -5.87
CA VAL A 6 2.07 -10.62 -5.59
C VAL A 6 2.15 -10.45 -4.08
N ASN A 7 3.34 -10.65 -3.52
CA ASN A 7 3.64 -10.44 -2.12
C ASN A 7 4.66 -9.31 -1.98
N VAL A 8 4.35 -8.29 -1.17
CA VAL A 8 5.28 -7.20 -0.83
C VAL A 8 5.36 -7.14 0.70
N PRO A 9 6.52 -7.42 1.31
CA PRO A 9 6.68 -7.27 2.76
C PRO A 9 6.49 -5.82 3.19
N VAL A 10 5.73 -5.59 4.26
CA VAL A 10 5.57 -4.27 4.89
C VAL A 10 6.06 -4.36 6.33
N ILE A 11 6.95 -3.46 6.72
CA ILE A 11 7.50 -3.39 8.08
C ILE A 11 7.22 -2.02 8.72
N GLY A 12 7.55 -1.90 10.01
CA GLY A 12 7.41 -0.65 10.77
C GLY A 12 6.09 -0.58 11.54
N GLY A 13 5.38 0.54 11.40
CA GLY A 13 4.10 0.81 12.06
C GLY A 13 2.91 0.79 11.09
N HIS A 14 1.73 1.19 11.60
CA HIS A 14 0.47 1.21 10.84
C HIS A 14 -0.09 2.63 10.67
N ALA A 15 0.77 3.66 10.63
CA ALA A 15 0.35 5.05 10.49
C ALA A 15 1.32 5.87 9.62
N GLY A 16 0.83 6.37 8.48
CA GLY A 16 1.57 7.25 7.58
C GLY A 16 2.97 6.73 7.26
N VAL A 17 3.98 7.59 7.40
CA VAL A 17 5.38 7.30 7.08
C VAL A 17 6.02 6.13 7.84
N THR A 18 5.37 5.63 8.91
CA THR A 18 5.84 4.45 9.63
C THR A 18 5.57 3.14 8.86
N ILE A 19 4.71 3.16 7.85
CA ILE A 19 4.42 2.03 6.97
C ILE A 19 5.50 1.96 5.89
N LEU A 20 6.33 0.92 5.92
CA LEU A 20 7.48 0.77 5.03
C LEU A 20 7.30 -0.43 4.07
N PRO A 21 6.74 -0.24 2.87
CA PRO A 21 6.63 -1.28 1.86
C PRO A 21 7.99 -1.58 1.21
N LEU A 22 8.44 -2.82 1.30
CA LEU A 22 9.73 -3.26 0.78
C LEU A 22 9.59 -3.80 -0.65
N PHE A 23 9.38 -2.91 -1.62
CA PHE A 23 9.25 -3.29 -3.04
C PHE A 23 10.48 -4.04 -3.59
N SER A 24 11.66 -3.82 -3.00
CA SER A 24 12.88 -4.57 -3.32
C SER A 24 12.82 -6.06 -2.93
N GLN A 25 11.84 -6.44 -2.11
CA GLN A 25 11.59 -7.82 -1.65
C GLN A 25 10.26 -8.36 -2.17
N ALA A 26 9.68 -7.72 -3.19
CA ALA A 26 8.45 -8.20 -3.82
C ALA A 26 8.65 -9.58 -4.45
N THR A 27 7.63 -10.43 -4.36
CA THR A 27 7.56 -11.72 -5.06
C THR A 27 6.32 -11.75 -5.95
N PRO A 28 6.44 -11.93 -7.27
CA PRO A 28 7.69 -11.98 -8.04
C PRO A 28 8.45 -10.65 -7.97
N GLN A 29 9.77 -10.70 -8.22
CA GLN A 29 10.62 -9.51 -8.19
C GLN A 29 10.14 -8.52 -9.26
N ALA A 30 9.87 -7.28 -8.84
CA ALA A 30 9.50 -6.19 -9.72
C ALA A 30 10.69 -5.25 -9.89
N ASN A 31 11.02 -4.92 -11.14
CA ASN A 31 12.02 -3.91 -11.46
C ASN A 31 11.28 -2.60 -11.73
N LEU A 32 11.15 -1.78 -10.69
CA LEU A 32 10.38 -0.53 -10.71
C LEU A 32 11.33 0.66 -10.72
N ASP A 33 10.97 1.71 -11.45
CA ASP A 33 11.71 2.97 -11.42
C ASP A 33 11.51 3.70 -10.09
N ASP A 34 12.49 4.53 -9.70
CA ASP A 34 12.47 5.25 -8.42
C ASP A 34 11.23 6.13 -8.24
N ASP A 35 10.76 6.78 -9.29
CA ASP A 35 9.54 7.60 -9.26
C ASP A 35 8.28 6.76 -9.00
N VAL A 36 8.24 5.53 -9.54
CA VAL A 36 7.16 4.57 -9.31
C VAL A 36 7.21 4.06 -7.87
N ILE A 37 8.39 3.71 -7.36
CA ILE A 37 8.58 3.30 -5.97
C ILE A 37 8.10 4.39 -5.03
N LYS A 38 8.45 5.66 -5.30
CA LYS A 38 8.03 6.81 -4.49
C LYS A 38 6.51 6.99 -4.50
N ALA A 39 5.89 6.95 -5.68
CA ALA A 39 4.45 7.09 -5.82
C ALA A 39 3.69 5.95 -5.12
N LEU A 40 4.14 4.71 -5.28
CA LEU A 40 3.54 3.55 -4.60
C LEU A 40 3.71 3.63 -3.09
N THR A 41 4.88 4.05 -2.61
CA THR A 41 5.15 4.21 -1.17
C THR A 41 4.19 5.23 -0.56
N THR A 42 4.07 6.43 -1.15
CA THR A 42 3.13 7.46 -0.67
C THR A 42 1.70 6.93 -0.67
N ARG A 43 1.27 6.28 -1.75
CA ARG A 43 -0.09 5.73 -1.85
C ARG A 43 -0.37 4.64 -0.81
N THR A 44 0.60 3.77 -0.52
CA THR A 44 0.47 2.77 0.54
C THR A 44 0.34 3.41 1.92
N GLN A 45 1.11 4.48 2.19
CA GLN A 45 1.08 5.20 3.46
C GLN A 45 -0.23 5.99 3.66
N ASP A 46 -0.77 6.55 2.58
CA ASP A 46 -1.97 7.38 2.59
C ASP A 46 -3.27 6.61 2.31
N GLY A 47 -3.21 5.31 2.01
CA GLY A 47 -4.37 4.53 1.58
C GLY A 47 -5.57 4.59 2.53
N GLY A 48 -5.32 4.67 3.84
CA GLY A 48 -6.38 4.89 4.84
C GLY A 48 -7.06 6.26 4.69
N THR A 49 -6.26 7.31 4.49
CA THR A 49 -6.73 8.68 4.26
C THR A 49 -7.45 8.81 2.92
N GLU A 50 -6.99 8.13 1.87
CA GLU A 50 -7.66 8.08 0.56
C GLU A 50 -9.08 7.52 0.71
N VAL A 51 -9.26 6.45 1.49
CA VAL A 51 -10.58 5.86 1.72
C VAL A 51 -11.49 6.77 2.54
N VAL A 52 -10.98 7.41 3.60
CA VAL A 52 -11.75 8.39 4.38
C VAL A 52 -12.21 9.55 3.50
N THR A 53 -11.32 10.05 2.64
CA THR A 53 -11.61 11.14 1.71
C THR A 53 -12.64 10.72 0.67
N ALA A 54 -12.49 9.52 0.08
CA ALA A 54 -13.46 8.96 -0.86
C ALA A 54 -14.85 8.74 -0.23
N LYS A 55 -14.90 8.46 1.07
CA LYS A 55 -16.14 8.36 1.86
C LYS A 55 -16.64 9.72 2.37
N ALA A 56 -16.05 10.84 1.94
CA ALA A 56 -16.39 12.19 2.41
C ALA A 56 -16.37 12.32 3.94
N GLY A 57 -15.39 11.69 4.59
CA GLY A 57 -15.25 11.68 6.06
C GLY A 57 -16.18 10.72 6.80
N LYS A 58 -17.02 9.94 6.10
CA LYS A 58 -18.02 9.04 6.72
C LYS A 58 -17.44 7.69 7.19
N GLY A 59 -16.20 7.70 7.69
CA GLY A 59 -15.49 6.53 8.20
C GLY A 59 -14.38 6.00 7.28
N SER A 60 -13.60 5.05 7.80
CA SER A 60 -12.43 4.45 7.15
C SER A 60 -12.77 3.17 6.37
N ALA A 61 -11.74 2.48 5.88
CA ALA A 61 -11.86 1.17 5.24
C ALA A 61 -12.54 0.15 6.16
N THR A 62 -13.52 -0.58 5.61
CA THR A 62 -14.28 -1.62 6.33
C THR A 62 -14.18 -2.95 5.60
N LEU A 63 -14.70 -3.03 4.36
CA LEU A 63 -14.70 -4.27 3.58
C LEU A 63 -13.30 -4.79 3.24
N SER A 64 -12.35 -3.90 2.97
CA SER A 64 -10.96 -4.28 2.66
C SER A 64 -10.12 -4.59 3.90
N MET A 65 -10.65 -4.36 5.10
CA MET A 65 -9.98 -4.67 6.37
C MET A 65 -10.54 -5.95 7.03
N ALA A 66 -11.79 -6.30 6.73
CA ALA A 66 -12.53 -7.41 7.35
C ALA A 66 -12.09 -8.79 6.87
#